data_AF-A0A6N6RQ14-F1
#
_entry.id   AF-A0A6N6RQ14-F1
#
_cell.length_a   1.000
_cell.length_b   1.000
_cell.length_c   1.000
_cell.angle_alpha   90.00
_cell.angle_beta   90.00
_cell.angle_gamma   90.00
#
_symmetry.space_group_name_H-M   'P 1'
#
loop_
_entity.id
_entity.type
_entity.pdbx_description
1 polymer ?
#
loop_
_entity_poly.entity_id
_entity_poly.type
_entity_poly.pdbx_seq_one_letter_code
_entity_poly.pdbx_strand_id
1 'polypeptide(L)'
;MIAREKQHYQMDTKYTGNDWGAQMIVEKKHKIYGRTMSEWISLVPGELDVDAVGLWQIVPAGIDGFGLEGEELTEYVRRNLMALLEAGAIPVRGGKSTGYDWVAQHHYGKTKEEIIENIIREWLNMGNDPKILIGEVWFARPDPRFPKHVKMD
;
A
#
# COMPACT_ATOMS: atom_id res chain seq x y z
N MET A 1 42.31 -33.27 7.20
CA MET A 1 42.15 -31.85 7.56
C MET A 1 41.87 -31.07 6.28
N ILE A 2 40.70 -30.39 6.25
CA ILE A 2 40.40 -29.04 5.71
C ILE A 2 40.74 -28.80 4.21
N ALA A 3 39.81 -28.78 3.25
CA ALA A 3 38.60 -27.97 3.02
C ALA A 3 38.84 -26.58 2.38
N ARG A 4 38.43 -26.51 1.10
CA ARG A 4 37.72 -25.43 0.37
C ARG A 4 38.22 -23.98 0.41
N GLU A 5 38.60 -23.48 -0.76
CA GLU A 5 38.50 -22.06 -1.12
C GLU A 5 37.09 -21.74 -1.65
N LYS A 6 36.44 -20.73 -1.06
CA LYS A 6 35.37 -19.96 -1.69
C LYS A 6 35.81 -18.50 -1.70
N GLN A 7 35.81 -17.92 -2.90
CA GLN A 7 36.15 -16.53 -3.17
C GLN A 7 35.28 -15.58 -2.34
N HIS A 8 35.94 -14.60 -1.70
CA HIS A 8 35.34 -13.50 -0.98
C HIS A 8 34.81 -12.44 -1.96
N TYR A 9 33.53 -12.11 -1.84
CA TYR A 9 32.96 -10.89 -2.39
C TYR A 9 33.15 -9.79 -1.34
N GLN A 10 34.03 -8.82 -1.58
CA GLN A 10 34.18 -7.67 -0.71
C GLN A 10 33.04 -6.67 -0.98
N MET A 11 32.27 -6.34 0.06
CA MET A 11 31.46 -5.13 0.07
C MET A 11 32.24 -4.04 0.81
N ASP A 12 32.45 -2.91 0.14
CA ASP A 12 33.04 -1.70 0.70
C ASP A 12 32.15 -1.13 1.82
N THR A 13 32.52 -1.39 3.07
CA THR A 13 31.96 -0.68 4.22
C THR A 13 32.98 0.34 4.73
N LYS A 14 32.84 1.60 4.30
CA LYS A 14 33.41 2.74 5.03
C LYS A 14 32.34 3.32 5.95
N TYR A 15 32.21 2.76 7.15
CA TYR A 15 31.48 3.37 8.26
C TYR A 15 32.48 3.75 9.35
N THR A 16 32.79 5.03 9.44
CA THR A 16 33.54 5.61 10.56
C THR A 16 32.56 6.00 11.66
N GLY A 17 32.63 5.29 12.78
CA GLY A 17 32.37 5.80 14.14
C GLY A 17 31.01 6.40 14.45
N ASN A 18 30.07 5.58 14.92
CA ASN A 18 29.60 5.61 16.32
C ASN A 18 28.52 4.55 16.54
N ASP A 19 28.79 3.70 17.50
CA ASP A 19 28.05 2.50 17.87
C ASP A 19 26.85 2.89 18.76
N TRP A 20 25.65 2.85 18.18
CA TRP A 20 24.40 2.55 18.87
C TRP A 20 23.59 1.70 17.89
N GLY A 21 23.20 0.49 18.33
CA GLY A 21 22.62 -0.56 17.51
C GLY A 21 21.42 -0.14 16.67
N ALA A 22 21.68 0.42 15.48
CA ALA A 22 20.77 0.39 14.37
C ALA A 22 20.70 -1.08 13.94
N GLN A 23 19.81 -1.84 14.59
CA GLN A 23 19.30 -3.07 14.04
C GLN A 23 18.84 -2.71 12.62
N MET A 24 19.61 -3.15 11.62
CA MET A 24 19.22 -3.02 10.22
C MET A 24 17.83 -3.64 10.13
N ILE A 25 16.79 -2.81 10.02
CA ILE A 25 15.43 -3.30 9.83
C ILE A 25 15.45 -3.88 8.41
N VAL A 26 15.77 -5.17 8.33
CA VAL A 26 15.69 -5.90 7.08
C VAL A 26 14.23 -5.94 6.72
N GLU A 27 13.84 -5.20 5.69
CA GLU A 27 12.46 -5.22 5.21
C GLU A 27 12.05 -6.65 4.86
N LYS A 28 10.83 -7.03 5.28
CA LYS A 28 10.23 -8.29 4.84
C LYS A 28 10.14 -8.29 3.32
N LYS A 29 10.44 -9.45 2.74
CA LYS A 29 10.33 -9.68 1.30
C LYS A 29 9.06 -10.46 0.98
N HIS A 30 8.46 -10.15 -0.16
CA HIS A 30 7.28 -10.84 -0.63
C HIS A 30 7.62 -12.33 -0.83
N LYS A 31 6.83 -13.23 -0.25
CA LYS A 31 7.08 -14.69 -0.22
C LYS A 31 7.33 -15.30 -1.59
N ILE A 32 6.57 -14.86 -2.60
CA ILE A 32 6.67 -15.36 -3.99
C ILE A 32 7.69 -14.57 -4.83
N TYR A 33 7.59 -13.23 -4.84
CA TYR A 33 8.34 -12.40 -5.78
C TYR A 33 9.69 -11.89 -5.26
N GLY A 34 10.00 -12.06 -3.98
CA GLY A 34 11.28 -11.66 -3.38
C GLY A 34 11.54 -10.16 -3.30
N ARG A 35 10.59 -9.31 -3.74
CA ARG A 35 10.64 -7.85 -3.63
C ARG A 35 10.52 -7.40 -2.18
N THR A 36 11.21 -6.34 -1.81
CA THR A 36 11.02 -5.73 -0.49
C THR A 36 9.63 -5.10 -0.38
N MET A 37 9.20 -4.85 0.85
CA MET A 37 7.93 -4.16 1.11
C MET A 37 7.90 -2.77 0.47
N SER A 38 8.99 -1.99 0.57
CA SER A 38 9.07 -0.67 -0.09
C SER A 38 8.97 -0.76 -1.62
N GLU A 39 9.66 -1.73 -2.24
CA GLU A 39 9.56 -1.98 -3.68
C GLU A 39 8.16 -2.41 -4.11
N TRP A 40 7.45 -3.15 -3.26
CA TRP A 40 6.09 -3.56 -3.54
C TRP A 40 5.12 -2.38 -3.49
N ILE A 41 5.22 -1.56 -2.44
CA ILE A 41 4.39 -0.36 -2.24
C ILE A 41 4.56 0.63 -3.39
N SER A 42 5.79 0.81 -3.90
CA SER A 42 6.04 1.77 -4.98
C SER A 42 5.40 1.39 -6.32
N LEU A 43 5.00 0.11 -6.48
CA LEU A 43 4.32 -0.36 -7.69
C LEU A 43 2.80 -0.13 -7.63
N VAL A 44 2.21 -0.06 -6.44
CA VAL A 44 0.75 0.00 -6.25
C VAL A 44 0.10 1.19 -6.99
N PRO A 45 0.67 2.41 -6.99
CA PRO A 45 0.10 3.51 -7.77
C PRO A 45 0.07 3.28 -9.29
N GLY A 46 0.90 2.37 -9.83
CA GLY A 46 0.89 2.03 -11.25
C GLY A 46 -0.43 1.42 -11.72
N GLU A 47 -1.18 0.78 -10.82
CA GLU A 47 -2.48 0.19 -11.16
C GLU A 47 -3.57 1.25 -11.44
N LEU A 48 -3.39 2.48 -10.95
CA LEU A 48 -4.32 3.59 -11.17
C LEU A 48 -4.42 4.02 -12.65
N ASP A 49 -3.47 3.60 -13.49
CA ASP A 49 -3.54 3.80 -14.94
C ASP A 49 -4.54 2.84 -15.62
N VAL A 50 -4.90 1.74 -14.93
CA VAL A 50 -5.73 0.65 -15.46
C VAL A 50 -7.08 0.60 -14.75
N ASP A 51 -7.10 0.61 -13.41
CA ASP A 51 -8.31 0.52 -12.60
C ASP A 51 -8.13 1.12 -11.20
N ALA A 52 -9.22 1.24 -10.43
CA ALA A 52 -9.16 1.65 -9.04
C ALA A 52 -8.50 0.56 -8.17
N VAL A 53 -7.82 1.01 -7.12
CA VAL A 53 -7.15 0.15 -6.14
C VAL A 53 -8.00 0.06 -4.88
N GLY A 54 -8.40 -1.16 -4.49
CA GLY A 54 -9.20 -1.43 -3.30
C GLY A 54 -8.38 -1.95 -2.12
N LEU A 55 -8.88 -1.77 -0.90
CA LEU A 55 -8.29 -2.41 0.29
C LEU A 55 -8.22 -3.93 0.17
N TRP A 56 -9.13 -4.55 -0.58
CA TRP A 56 -9.11 -5.99 -0.87
C TRP A 56 -7.88 -6.45 -1.67
N GLN A 57 -7.17 -5.57 -2.37
CA GLN A 57 -5.88 -5.90 -3.00
C GLN A 57 -4.73 -5.72 -2.01
N ILE A 58 -4.76 -4.62 -1.26
CA ILE A 58 -3.68 -4.23 -0.35
C ILE A 58 -3.59 -5.18 0.85
N VAL A 59 -4.70 -5.38 1.57
CA VAL A 59 -4.69 -6.13 2.84
C VAL A 59 -4.25 -7.59 2.64
N PRO A 60 -4.81 -8.36 1.68
CA PRO A 60 -4.32 -9.72 1.40
C PRO A 60 -2.87 -9.74 0.91
N ALA A 61 -2.40 -8.75 0.13
CA ALA A 61 -1.00 -8.69 -0.25
C ALA A 61 -0.07 -8.55 0.98
N GLY A 62 -0.47 -7.80 2.01
CA GLY A 62 0.25 -7.74 3.29
C GLY A 62 0.25 -9.07 4.03
N ILE A 63 -0.91 -9.71 4.17
CA ILE A 63 -1.08 -10.97 4.92
C ILE A 63 -0.41 -12.13 4.19
N ASP A 64 -0.83 -12.40 2.95
CA ASP A 64 -0.40 -13.57 2.19
C ASP A 64 0.98 -13.35 1.59
N GLY A 65 1.25 -12.15 1.07
CA GLY A 65 2.52 -11.80 0.45
C GLY A 65 3.65 -11.63 1.44
N PHE A 66 3.42 -11.03 2.61
CA PHE A 66 4.50 -10.68 3.56
C PHE A 66 4.35 -11.34 4.94
N GLY A 67 3.20 -11.96 5.24
CA GLY A 67 2.96 -12.55 6.57
C GLY A 67 2.83 -11.47 7.65
N LEU A 68 2.19 -10.34 7.32
CA LEU A 68 1.97 -9.25 8.25
C LEU A 68 0.69 -9.48 9.06
N GLU A 69 0.73 -9.04 10.31
CA GLU A 69 -0.40 -9.06 11.24
C GLU A 69 -0.32 -7.85 12.19
N GLY A 70 -1.43 -7.56 12.86
CA GLY A 70 -1.50 -6.48 13.85
C GLY A 70 -0.98 -5.14 13.31
N GLU A 71 -0.12 -4.49 14.10
CA GLU A 71 0.43 -3.16 13.77
C GLU A 71 1.31 -3.17 12.51
N GLU A 72 2.02 -4.26 12.22
CA GLU A 72 2.83 -4.33 11.00
C GLU A 72 1.95 -4.30 9.74
N LEU A 73 0.78 -4.95 9.79
CA LEU A 73 -0.19 -4.91 8.70
C LEU A 73 -0.81 -3.51 8.59
N THR A 74 -1.15 -2.89 9.71
CA THR A 74 -1.69 -1.53 9.75
C THR A 74 -0.74 -0.52 9.13
N GLU A 75 0.55 -0.58 9.48
CA GLU A 75 1.56 0.31 8.92
C GLU A 75 1.80 0.05 7.42
N TYR A 76 1.80 -1.22 7.00
CA TYR A 76 1.85 -1.54 5.58
C TYR A 76 0.66 -0.96 4.79
N VAL A 77 -0.56 -1.08 5.32
CA VAL A 77 -1.75 -0.47 4.70
C VAL A 77 -1.58 1.06 4.66
N ARG A 78 -1.20 1.69 5.77
CA ARG A 78 -0.96 3.13 5.88
C ARG A 78 -0.02 3.65 4.80
N ARG A 79 1.11 2.96 4.57
CA ARG A 79 2.10 3.33 3.55
C ARG A 79 1.56 3.19 2.13
N ASN A 80 0.76 2.16 1.84
CA ASN A 80 0.09 2.03 0.54
C ASN A 80 -0.93 3.16 0.30
N LEU A 81 -1.72 3.49 1.32
CA LEU A 81 -2.69 4.59 1.22
C LEU A 81 -2.00 5.93 0.96
N MET A 82 -0.88 6.20 1.66
CA MET A 82 -0.07 7.38 1.39
C MET A 82 0.43 7.41 -0.05
N ALA A 83 1.01 6.31 -0.55
CA ALA A 83 1.50 6.23 -1.92
C ALA A 83 0.41 6.50 -2.97
N LEU A 84 -0.81 5.99 -2.75
CA LEU A 84 -1.96 6.25 -3.62
C LEU A 84 -2.36 7.73 -3.61
N LEU A 85 -2.46 8.35 -2.42
CA LEU A 85 -2.81 9.77 -2.28
C LEU A 85 -1.73 10.70 -2.83
N GLU A 86 -0.45 10.34 -2.72
CA GLU A 86 0.66 11.07 -3.33
C GLU A 86 0.63 11.00 -4.86
N ALA A 87 0.13 9.88 -5.42
CA ALA A 87 -0.11 9.73 -6.85
C ALA A 87 -1.37 10.44 -7.36
N GLY A 88 -2.08 11.16 -6.49
CA GLY A 88 -3.28 11.92 -6.84
C GLY A 88 -4.57 11.10 -6.86
N ALA A 89 -4.54 9.86 -6.34
CA ALA A 89 -5.77 9.12 -6.13
C ALA A 89 -6.61 9.76 -5.01
N ILE A 90 -7.92 9.52 -5.06
CA ILE A 90 -8.85 9.91 -4.01
C ILE A 90 -9.71 8.72 -3.59
N PRO A 91 -10.23 8.70 -2.34
CA PRO A 91 -11.19 7.69 -1.92
C PRO A 91 -12.45 7.75 -2.79
N VAL A 92 -12.92 6.59 -3.24
CA VAL A 92 -14.11 6.44 -4.07
C VAL A 92 -14.95 5.23 -3.65
N ARG A 93 -16.22 5.23 -4.06
CA ARG A 93 -17.08 4.04 -4.09
C ARG A 93 -17.62 3.83 -5.51
N GLY A 94 -18.01 2.59 -5.82
CA GLY A 94 -18.55 2.25 -7.14
C GLY A 94 -19.76 3.12 -7.48
N GLY A 95 -19.74 3.77 -8.63
CA GLY A 95 -20.66 4.84 -9.00
C GLY A 95 -22.05 4.38 -9.45
N LYS A 96 -22.49 3.19 -9.05
CA LYS A 96 -23.78 2.56 -9.43
C LYS A 96 -24.87 3.57 -9.78
N SER A 97 -25.42 3.47 -10.99
CA SER A 97 -26.53 4.31 -11.52
C SER A 97 -26.26 5.80 -11.67
N THR A 98 -25.03 6.29 -11.44
CA THR A 98 -24.68 7.72 -11.62
C THR A 98 -24.19 8.05 -13.04
N GLY A 99 -23.88 7.03 -13.85
CA GLY A 99 -23.22 7.21 -15.15
C GLY A 99 -21.71 7.40 -15.07
N TYR A 100 -21.12 7.23 -13.88
CA TYR A 100 -19.69 7.22 -13.62
C TYR A 100 -19.25 5.85 -13.06
N ASP A 101 -18.00 5.47 -13.29
CA ASP A 101 -17.43 4.24 -12.73
C ASP A 101 -17.26 4.37 -11.21
N TRP A 102 -16.80 5.54 -10.76
CA TRP A 102 -16.47 5.84 -9.38
C TRP A 102 -17.08 7.17 -8.91
N VAL A 103 -17.41 7.26 -7.62
CA VAL A 103 -17.90 8.48 -6.96
C VAL A 103 -17.01 8.80 -5.78
N ALA A 104 -16.46 10.03 -5.77
CA ALA A 104 -15.60 10.55 -4.73
C ALA A 104 -16.24 10.48 -3.34
N GLN A 105 -15.43 10.15 -2.32
CA GLN A 105 -15.85 10.07 -0.93
C GLN A 105 -15.14 11.14 -0.10
N HIS A 106 -15.71 12.34 -0.05
CA HIS A 106 -15.12 13.50 0.64
C HIS A 106 -15.24 13.46 2.16
N HIS A 107 -15.99 12.51 2.72
CA HIS A 107 -16.23 12.41 4.17
C HIS A 107 -15.00 11.89 4.96
N TYR A 108 -13.98 11.39 4.28
CA TYR A 108 -12.76 10.88 4.92
C TYR A 108 -11.80 11.96 5.41
N GLY A 109 -11.97 13.22 5.02
CA GLY A 109 -11.13 14.32 5.48
C GLY A 109 -10.67 15.23 4.35
N LYS A 110 -9.90 16.26 4.71
CA LYS A 110 -9.38 17.28 3.78
C LYS A 110 -7.88 17.15 3.56
N THR A 111 -7.14 16.57 4.52
CA THR A 111 -5.72 16.27 4.36
C THR A 111 -5.49 14.77 4.10
N LYS A 112 -4.33 14.43 3.55
CA LYS A 112 -3.97 13.02 3.29
C LYS A 112 -3.93 12.22 4.58
N GLU A 113 -3.41 12.83 5.64
CA GLU A 113 -3.28 12.23 6.97
C GLU A 113 -4.65 11.94 7.59
N GLU A 114 -5.60 12.89 7.49
CA GLU A 114 -6.98 12.69 7.93
C GLU A 114 -7.66 11.56 7.17
N ILE A 115 -7.50 11.53 5.85
CA ILE A 115 -8.06 10.50 4.98
C ILE A 115 -7.54 9.12 5.38
N ILE A 116 -6.22 8.98 5.49
CA ILE A 116 -5.56 7.73 5.89
C ILE A 116 -6.06 7.27 7.26
N GLU A 117 -6.09 8.16 8.25
CA GLU A 117 -6.47 7.81 9.61
C GLU A 117 -7.94 7.38 9.71
N ASN A 118 -8.84 8.10 9.04
CA ASN A 118 -10.26 7.77 9.04
C ASN A 118 -10.53 6.44 8.32
N ILE A 119 -9.83 6.15 7.22
CA ILE A 119 -9.94 4.87 6.49
C ILE A 119 -9.38 3.71 7.33
N ILE A 120 -8.21 3.87 7.96
CA ILE A 120 -7.64 2.84 8.83
C ILE A 120 -8.59 2.56 10.00
N ARG A 121 -9.14 3.61 10.63
CA ARG A 121 -10.12 3.45 11.71
C ARG A 121 -11.36 2.70 11.24
N GLU A 122 -11.89 3.02 10.06
CA GLU A 122 -13.03 2.31 9.50
C GLU A 122 -12.69 0.83 9.23
N TRP A 123 -11.58 0.55 8.56
CA TRP A 123 -11.11 -0.80 8.27
C TRP A 123 -10.91 -1.65 9.53
N LEU A 124 -10.27 -1.10 10.56
CA LEU A 124 -10.06 -1.82 11.83
C LEU A 124 -11.38 -2.15 12.55
N ASN A 125 -12.44 -1.36 12.33
CA ASN A 125 -13.77 -1.62 12.88
C ASN A 125 -14.60 -2.63 12.06
N MET A 126 -14.24 -2.85 10.78
CA MET A 126 -14.95 -3.78 9.88
C MET A 126 -14.56 -5.26 10.11
N GLY A 127 -13.35 -5.50 10.63
CA GLY A 127 -12.76 -6.85 10.71
C GLY A 127 -12.16 -7.33 9.38
N ASN A 128 -11.42 -8.44 9.43
CA ASN A 128 -10.62 -8.94 8.31
C ASN A 128 -11.37 -9.90 7.35
N ASP A 129 -12.70 -9.76 7.17
CA ASP A 129 -13.43 -10.58 6.19
C ASP A 129 -13.16 -10.06 4.76
N PRO A 130 -12.57 -10.87 3.85
CA PRO A 130 -12.33 -10.46 2.47
C PRO A 130 -13.58 -9.99 1.74
N LYS A 131 -14.77 -10.52 2.07
CA LYS A 131 -16.04 -10.10 1.45
C LYS A 131 -16.42 -8.68 1.84
N ILE A 132 -16.07 -8.25 3.04
CA ILE A 132 -16.28 -6.87 3.50
C ILE A 132 -15.31 -5.95 2.75
N LEU A 133 -14.03 -6.31 2.66
CA LEU A 133 -13.00 -5.48 2.02
C LEU A 133 -13.25 -5.20 0.53
N ILE A 134 -13.89 -6.12 -0.19
CA ILE A 134 -14.23 -5.94 -1.62
C ILE A 134 -15.22 -4.77 -1.83
N GLY A 135 -16.08 -4.48 -0.86
CA GLY A 135 -17.20 -3.55 -1.04
C GLY A 135 -16.94 -2.10 -0.61
N GLU A 136 -15.91 -1.84 0.19
CA GLU A 136 -15.95 -0.66 1.07
C GLU A 136 -15.10 0.51 0.59
N VAL A 137 -13.79 0.35 0.48
CA VAL A 137 -12.87 1.47 0.20
C VAL A 137 -12.01 1.19 -1.02
N TRP A 138 -12.13 2.08 -1.99
CA TRP A 138 -11.40 2.09 -3.25
C TRP A 138 -10.73 3.43 -3.47
N PHE A 139 -9.70 3.46 -4.31
CA PHE A 139 -8.97 4.65 -4.70
C PHE A 139 -8.87 4.71 -6.22
N ALA A 140 -9.32 5.81 -6.80
CA ALA A 140 -9.19 6.06 -8.23
C ALA A 140 -8.50 7.41 -8.44
N ARG A 141 -7.81 7.57 -9.57
CA ARG A 141 -7.19 8.84 -9.95
C ARG A 141 -8.10 9.58 -10.92
N PRO A 142 -8.68 10.73 -10.55
CA PRO A 142 -9.43 11.54 -11.49
C PRO A 142 -8.53 11.95 -12.66
N ASP A 143 -8.99 11.71 -13.88
CA ASP A 143 -8.26 12.04 -15.10
C ASP A 143 -9.17 12.85 -16.04
N PRO A 144 -8.81 14.10 -16.40
CA PRO A 144 -9.58 14.91 -17.33
C PRO A 144 -9.82 14.25 -18.70
N ARG A 145 -8.96 13.30 -19.11
CA ARG A 145 -9.11 12.53 -20.35
C ARG A 145 -10.25 11.51 -20.27
N PHE A 146 -10.62 11.09 -19.06
CA PHE A 146 -11.69 10.13 -18.79
C PHE A 146 -12.73 10.74 -17.85
N PRO A 147 -13.53 11.72 -18.31
CA PRO A 147 -14.40 12.53 -17.45
C PRO A 147 -15.58 11.75 -16.82
N LYS A 148 -15.81 10.50 -17.24
CA LYS A 148 -16.80 9.60 -16.62
C LYS A 148 -16.18 8.60 -15.64
N HIS A 149 -14.87 8.63 -15.47
CA HIS A 149 -14.17 7.69 -14.59
C HIS A 149 -14.46 8.00 -13.12
N VAL A 150 -14.29 9.26 -12.69
CA VAL A 150 -14.57 9.69 -11.31
C VAL A 150 -15.52 10.87 -11.27
N LYS A 151 -16.63 10.69 -10.58
CA LYS A 151 -17.56 11.76 -10.21
C LYS A 151 -17.02 12.51 -9.00
N MET A 152 -16.86 13.82 -9.12
CA MET A 152 -16.20 14.68 -8.11
C MET A 152 -17.18 15.50 -7.26
N ASP A 153 -18.49 15.39 -7.51
CA ASP A 153 -19.54 16.34 -7.07
C ASP A 153 -19.78 16.44 -5.56
#